data_AF-L0HB43-F1
#
_entry.id   AF-L0HB43-F1
#
_cell.length_a   1.000
_cell.length_b   1.000
_cell.length_c   1.000
_cell.angle_alpha   90.00
_cell.angle_beta   90.00
_cell.angle_gamma   90.00
#
_symmetry.space_group_name_H-M   'P 1'
#
loop_
_entity.id
_entity.type
_entity.pdbx_description
1 polymer ?
#
loop_
_entity_poly.entity_id
_entity_poly.type
_entity_poly.pdbx_seq_one_letter_code
_entity_poly.pdbx_strand_id
1 'polypeptide(L)'
;MYPDRATFQRMVQDDTTLSTPGRETLLALYDGPLHLAQILEIVNFSKGGKDHTITKSAMRKRLELLTERGILAKAGSECTNPYYYIRRPWIFNQYILVKCRDSPKTGLLDLTILLHELSQMSAHGETALPHPKFISAVGERTERSHQIGSAYEAFQKILGDKTAIGDYLEAIYEDIYVGRIPSSDFDGLIARDFLRSVATAPDEEREVRFFFWFSDFFHILDQYGIALQAFETGVARAQELGLRLSAILEEAPISKGHILLHTNDLAGAKEAFLAAYQNRESGPVTKARSLFGAGEVELVCGDLALPYASARFKKALDLCHTADPSGKAADIRELEADILRRTGAVHRVLGELDKAEACYTKAGEVYGKTMPRGHVWLLPEQAELARARAFLSLPEVAGRFVDEAARLYGEAKEAAQRIRNINWFAHGLIGECELARVARLKLNKPLPKNLDNKYANAFEIYCQISSDHGIVQTFISEALLYHAAADERPEKYAVTADKLEQAERLCRDLGLKSELALIKRIKSGKGAEAELHPLTFL
;
A
#
# COMPACT_ATOMS: atom_id res chain seq x y z
N MET A 1 -19.74 8.47 6.96
CA MET A 1 -21.20 8.22 6.88
C MET A 1 -21.42 6.75 6.56
N TYR A 2 -22.14 5.99 7.40
CA TYR A 2 -22.61 4.66 7.00
C TYR A 2 -23.88 4.85 6.15
N PRO A 3 -24.03 4.18 4.99
CA PRO A 3 -25.28 4.21 4.25
C PRO A 3 -26.41 3.71 5.14
N ASP A 4 -27.61 4.26 4.99
CA ASP A 4 -28.77 3.71 5.70
C ASP A 4 -28.97 2.23 5.35
N ARG A 5 -29.72 1.52 6.20
CA ARG A 5 -29.88 0.06 6.08
C ARG A 5 -30.50 -0.36 4.74
N ALA A 6 -31.39 0.44 4.16
CA ALA A 6 -32.02 0.12 2.88
C ALA A 6 -31.02 0.31 1.73
N THR A 7 -30.25 1.39 1.76
CA THR A 7 -29.16 1.64 0.81
C THR A 7 -28.10 0.54 0.89
N PHE A 8 -27.67 0.18 2.10
CA PHE A 8 -26.72 -0.92 2.30
C PHE A 8 -27.27 -2.26 1.83
N GLN A 9 -28.55 -2.56 2.11
CA GLN A 9 -29.21 -3.76 1.61
C GLN A 9 -29.15 -3.84 0.09
N ARG A 10 -29.43 -2.73 -0.58
CA ARG A 10 -29.37 -2.66 -2.03
C ARG A 10 -27.94 -2.83 -2.56
N MET A 11 -26.95 -2.19 -1.94
CA MET A 11 -25.53 -2.37 -2.29
C MET A 11 -25.12 -3.84 -2.24
N VAL A 12 -25.51 -4.53 -1.17
CA VAL A 12 -25.24 -5.96 -0.99
C VAL A 12 -26.01 -6.82 -2.00
N GLN A 13 -27.26 -6.47 -2.31
CA GLN A 13 -28.10 -7.20 -3.27
C GLN A 13 -27.61 -7.05 -4.71
N ASP A 14 -27.18 -5.86 -5.08
CA ASP A 14 -26.74 -5.51 -6.43
C ASP A 14 -25.34 -6.01 -6.76
N ASP A 15 -24.53 -6.32 -5.73
CA ASP A 15 -23.25 -6.96 -5.93
C ASP A 15 -23.48 -8.41 -6.43
N THR A 16 -23.41 -8.57 -7.75
CA THR A 16 -23.57 -9.84 -8.46
C THR A 16 -22.48 -10.84 -8.12
N THR A 17 -21.34 -10.37 -7.60
CA THR A 17 -20.24 -11.23 -7.19
C THR A 17 -20.47 -11.86 -5.82
N LEU A 18 -21.43 -11.35 -5.03
CA LEU A 18 -21.82 -11.95 -3.75
C LEU A 18 -22.83 -13.08 -3.95
N SER A 19 -22.54 -14.23 -3.34
CA SER A 19 -23.54 -15.29 -3.22
C SER A 19 -24.68 -14.86 -2.28
N THR A 20 -25.88 -15.42 -2.41
CA THR A 20 -26.98 -15.20 -1.45
C THR A 20 -26.52 -15.40 0.00
N PRO A 21 -25.74 -16.45 0.30
CA PRO A 21 -25.00 -16.55 1.54
C PRO A 21 -24.15 -15.30 1.88
N GLY A 22 -23.22 -14.90 1.01
CA GLY A 22 -22.38 -13.71 1.25
C GLY A 22 -23.19 -12.46 1.59
N ARG A 23 -24.37 -12.29 0.98
CA ARG A 23 -25.27 -11.16 1.24
C ARG A 23 -25.86 -11.17 2.65
N GLU A 24 -26.48 -12.27 3.06
CA GLU A 24 -27.00 -12.46 4.45
C GLU A 24 -25.88 -12.22 5.49
N THR A 25 -24.68 -12.72 5.15
CA THR A 25 -23.35 -12.34 5.65
C THR A 25 -23.23 -10.93 6.21
N LEU A 26 -23.16 -10.02 5.24
CA LEU A 26 -22.89 -8.61 5.40
C LEU A 26 -24.09 -7.90 6.04
N LEU A 27 -25.31 -8.32 5.74
CA LEU A 27 -26.51 -7.76 6.36
C LEU A 27 -26.56 -8.00 7.87
N ALA A 28 -26.06 -9.15 8.34
CA ALA A 28 -25.95 -9.42 9.78
C ALA A 28 -24.90 -8.53 10.46
N LEU A 29 -23.85 -8.13 9.73
CA LEU A 29 -22.76 -7.30 10.22
C LEU A 29 -23.01 -5.78 10.07
N TYR A 30 -24.15 -5.38 9.48
CA TYR A 30 -24.46 -3.97 9.22
C TYR A 30 -24.49 -3.13 10.51
N ASP A 31 -25.04 -3.69 11.58
CA ASP A 31 -25.19 -3.00 12.86
C ASP A 31 -23.88 -2.97 13.70
N GLY A 32 -22.79 -3.58 13.20
CA GLY A 32 -21.46 -3.47 13.79
C GLY A 32 -20.62 -4.76 13.77
N PRO A 33 -19.41 -4.73 14.37
CA PRO A 33 -18.56 -5.90 14.52
C PRO A 33 -19.23 -6.99 15.35
N LEU A 34 -19.16 -8.25 14.89
CA LEU A 34 -19.75 -9.37 15.60
C LEU A 34 -18.79 -10.55 15.68
N HIS A 35 -18.92 -11.33 16.75
CA HIS A 35 -18.26 -12.63 16.84
C HIS A 35 -18.95 -13.66 15.94
N LEU A 36 -18.20 -14.71 15.58
CA LEU A 36 -18.72 -15.84 14.82
C LEU A 36 -20.04 -16.40 15.38
N ALA A 37 -20.17 -16.52 16.70
CA ALA A 37 -21.38 -17.03 17.34
C ALA A 37 -22.60 -16.12 17.12
N GLN A 38 -22.43 -14.80 17.23
CA GLN A 38 -23.49 -13.82 17.05
C GLN A 38 -23.92 -13.73 15.58
N ILE A 39 -22.95 -13.76 14.65
CA ILE A 39 -23.23 -13.82 13.20
C ILE A 39 -24.04 -15.09 12.89
N LEU A 40 -23.64 -16.22 13.46
CA LEU A 40 -24.33 -17.50 13.27
C LEU A 40 -25.77 -17.46 13.78
N GLU A 41 -25.99 -16.86 14.95
CA GLU A 41 -27.32 -16.69 15.56
C GLU A 41 -28.23 -15.82 14.67
N ILE A 42 -27.76 -14.64 14.26
CA ILE A 42 -28.53 -13.71 13.42
C ILE A 42 -28.88 -14.35 12.06
N VAL A 43 -27.90 -14.99 11.41
CA VAL A 43 -28.10 -15.61 10.09
C VAL A 43 -29.04 -16.82 10.19
N ASN A 44 -28.96 -17.63 11.25
CA ASN A 44 -29.88 -18.76 11.42
C ASN A 44 -31.29 -18.30 11.83
N PHE A 45 -31.42 -17.26 12.65
CA PHE A 45 -32.72 -16.73 13.08
C PHE A 45 -33.51 -16.14 11.90
N SER A 46 -32.84 -15.42 11.00
CA SER A 46 -33.46 -14.80 9.82
C SER A 46 -34.04 -15.79 8.80
N LYS A 47 -33.70 -17.09 8.87
CA LYS A 47 -34.20 -18.11 7.93
C LYS A 47 -35.56 -18.73 8.29
N GLY A 48 -36.13 -18.42 9.46
CA GLY A 48 -37.54 -18.70 9.79
C GLY A 48 -38.03 -20.17 9.70
N GLY A 49 -37.15 -21.14 9.45
CA GLY A 49 -37.54 -22.53 9.18
C GLY A 49 -36.51 -23.53 9.72
N LYS A 50 -37.00 -24.66 10.24
CA LYS A 50 -36.20 -25.72 10.88
C LYS A 50 -35.21 -26.43 9.94
N ASP A 51 -35.32 -26.22 8.63
CA ASP A 51 -34.68 -27.15 7.69
C ASP A 51 -33.21 -26.83 7.36
N HIS A 52 -32.70 -25.60 7.53
CA HIS A 52 -31.33 -25.26 7.09
C HIS A 52 -30.54 -24.44 8.13
N THR A 53 -30.20 -25.06 9.26
CA THR A 53 -29.26 -24.48 10.24
C THR A 53 -27.84 -24.49 9.68
N ILE A 54 -27.23 -23.32 9.55
CA ILE A 54 -25.83 -23.18 9.15
C ILE A 54 -24.95 -23.65 10.30
N THR A 55 -23.99 -24.53 10.00
CA THR A 55 -23.01 -24.98 10.98
C THR A 55 -21.94 -23.93 11.22
N LYS A 56 -21.32 -23.95 12.40
CA LYS A 56 -20.19 -23.06 12.74
C LYS A 56 -19.04 -23.13 11.73
N SER A 57 -18.74 -24.33 11.23
CA SER A 57 -17.68 -24.55 10.21
C SER A 57 -18.05 -23.91 8.87
N ALA A 58 -19.29 -24.08 8.40
CA ALA A 58 -19.74 -23.45 7.16
C ALA A 58 -19.73 -21.92 7.23
N MET A 59 -20.11 -21.34 8.38
CA MET A 59 -20.03 -19.90 8.59
C MET A 59 -18.59 -19.38 8.60
N ARG A 60 -17.66 -20.11 9.22
CA ARG A 60 -16.24 -19.74 9.21
C ARG A 60 -15.66 -19.67 7.80
N LYS A 61 -15.87 -20.71 6.99
CA LYS A 61 -15.41 -20.74 5.59
C LYS A 61 -15.98 -19.59 4.75
N ARG A 62 -17.22 -19.19 5.04
CA ARG A 62 -17.88 -18.06 4.38
C ARG A 62 -17.30 -16.71 4.78
N LEU A 63 -16.97 -16.52 6.06
CA LEU A 63 -16.30 -15.31 6.54
C LEU A 63 -14.88 -15.22 5.99
N GLU A 64 -14.14 -16.32 5.93
CA GLU A 64 -12.82 -16.41 5.31
C GLU A 64 -12.88 -15.96 3.84
N LEU A 65 -13.81 -16.50 3.06
CA LEU A 65 -14.00 -16.09 1.66
C LEU A 65 -14.31 -14.58 1.52
N LEU A 66 -15.10 -14.00 2.42
CA LEU A 66 -15.39 -12.56 2.40
C LEU A 66 -14.18 -11.72 2.86
N THR A 67 -13.33 -12.26 3.74
CA THR A 67 -12.07 -11.62 4.16
C THR A 67 -11.04 -11.66 3.04
N GLU A 68 -10.86 -12.80 2.37
CA GLU A 68 -9.99 -12.95 1.19
C GLU A 68 -10.36 -11.98 0.08
N ARG A 69 -11.66 -11.68 -0.06
CA ARG A 69 -12.18 -10.70 -1.01
C ARG A 69 -12.03 -9.23 -0.56
N GLY A 70 -11.41 -8.97 0.58
CA GLY A 70 -11.25 -7.62 1.13
C GLY A 70 -12.56 -6.97 1.58
N ILE A 71 -13.65 -7.74 1.76
CA ILE A 71 -14.95 -7.22 2.17
C ILE A 71 -15.03 -7.13 3.68
N LEU A 72 -14.54 -8.18 4.36
CA LEU A 72 -14.48 -8.25 5.82
C LEU A 72 -13.04 -8.09 6.30
N ALA A 73 -12.89 -7.51 7.49
CA ALA A 73 -11.69 -7.64 8.29
C ALA A 73 -11.99 -8.51 9.51
N LYS A 74 -10.95 -9.18 9.99
CA LYS A 74 -10.96 -10.06 11.15
C LYS A 74 -10.06 -9.43 12.20
N ALA A 75 -10.57 -9.16 13.39
CA ALA A 75 -9.80 -8.66 14.52
C ALA A 75 -9.76 -9.69 15.65
N GLY A 76 -8.58 -9.94 16.20
CA GLY A 76 -8.34 -10.92 17.26
C GLY A 76 -7.85 -12.30 16.77
N SER A 77 -7.35 -13.12 17.68
CA SER A 77 -6.78 -14.45 17.37
C SER A 77 -7.86 -15.50 17.11
N GLU A 78 -7.54 -16.55 16.36
CA GLU A 78 -8.44 -17.70 16.15
C GLU A 78 -8.80 -18.42 17.45
N CYS A 79 -7.86 -18.43 18.40
CA CYS A 79 -8.01 -19.00 19.73
C CYS A 79 -8.99 -18.20 20.61
N THR A 80 -9.23 -16.92 20.31
CA THR A 80 -10.01 -16.00 21.16
C THR A 80 -11.36 -15.58 20.58
N ASN A 81 -11.90 -16.33 19.59
CA ASN A 81 -13.18 -16.00 18.95
C ASN A 81 -13.16 -14.60 18.27
N PRO A 82 -12.58 -14.49 17.06
CA PRO A 82 -12.35 -13.20 16.43
C PRO A 82 -13.64 -12.45 16.12
N TYR A 83 -13.56 -11.11 16.13
CA TYR A 83 -14.59 -10.23 15.61
C TYR A 83 -14.44 -10.10 14.10
N TYR A 84 -15.58 -10.07 13.41
CA TYR A 84 -15.65 -9.76 12.00
C TYR A 84 -16.38 -8.44 11.85
N TYR A 85 -15.88 -7.58 10.97
CA TYR A 85 -16.53 -6.33 10.62
C TYR A 85 -16.33 -6.04 9.14
N ILE A 86 -17.26 -5.29 8.56
CA ILE A 86 -17.18 -4.91 7.17
C ILE A 86 -16.13 -3.80 7.06
N ARG A 87 -15.21 -3.95 6.11
CA ARG A 87 -14.19 -2.92 5.85
C ARG A 87 -14.89 -1.66 5.35
N ARG A 88 -14.65 -0.52 6.03
CA ARG A 88 -15.17 0.79 5.61
C ARG A 88 -14.88 1.10 4.12
N PRO A 89 -13.68 0.81 3.58
CA PRO A 89 -13.41 0.99 2.15
C PRO A 89 -14.39 0.23 1.24
N TRP A 90 -14.77 -0.99 1.58
CA TRP A 90 -15.72 -1.76 0.77
C TRP A 90 -17.12 -1.13 0.78
N ILE A 91 -17.63 -0.74 1.96
CA ILE A 91 -18.93 -0.05 2.08
C ILE A 91 -18.92 1.23 1.25
N PHE A 92 -17.84 1.99 1.36
CA PHE A 92 -17.68 3.26 0.67
C PHE A 92 -17.64 3.08 -0.85
N ASN A 93 -16.82 2.16 -1.35
CA ASN A 93 -16.70 1.87 -2.78
C ASN A 93 -18.05 1.40 -3.35
N GLN A 94 -18.73 0.48 -2.67
CA GLN A 94 -20.04 0.02 -3.12
C GLN A 94 -21.09 1.13 -3.08
N TYR A 95 -21.06 2.00 -2.06
CA TYR A 95 -21.98 3.12 -1.96
C TYR A 95 -21.81 4.09 -3.12
N ILE A 96 -20.56 4.45 -3.43
CA ILE A 96 -20.25 5.32 -4.58
C ILE A 96 -20.63 4.65 -5.89
N LEU A 97 -20.29 3.37 -6.08
CA LEU A 97 -20.62 2.65 -7.31
C LEU A 97 -22.14 2.58 -7.53
N VAL A 98 -22.91 2.27 -6.50
CA VAL A 98 -24.38 2.23 -6.57
C VAL A 98 -24.95 3.63 -6.85
N LYS A 99 -24.44 4.67 -6.19
CA LYS A 99 -24.91 6.04 -6.41
C LYS A 99 -24.54 6.56 -7.80
N CYS A 100 -23.32 6.31 -8.26
CA CYS A 100 -22.85 6.68 -9.60
C CYS A 100 -23.56 5.89 -10.70
N ARG A 101 -23.98 4.65 -10.45
CA ARG A 101 -24.76 3.88 -11.40
C ARG A 101 -26.21 4.36 -11.49
N ASP A 102 -26.87 4.52 -10.35
CA ASP A 102 -28.30 4.83 -10.30
C ASP A 102 -28.59 6.30 -10.66
N SER A 103 -27.65 7.19 -10.35
CA SER A 103 -27.71 8.59 -10.74
C SER A 103 -26.29 9.13 -10.87
N PRO A 104 -25.62 9.01 -12.04
CA PRO A 104 -24.23 9.44 -12.22
C PRO A 104 -23.96 10.87 -11.75
N LYS A 105 -24.89 11.78 -11.99
CA LYS A 105 -24.82 13.18 -11.53
C LYS A 105 -24.91 13.27 -10.01
N THR A 106 -25.80 12.51 -9.37
CA THR A 106 -25.93 12.49 -7.91
C THR A 106 -24.82 11.66 -7.25
N GLY A 107 -24.27 10.63 -7.86
CA GLY A 107 -23.16 9.87 -7.32
C GLY A 107 -21.84 10.62 -7.40
N LEU A 108 -21.59 11.32 -8.51
CA LEU A 108 -20.48 12.27 -8.59
C LEU A 108 -20.69 13.46 -7.64
N LEU A 109 -21.92 13.96 -7.52
CA LEU A 109 -22.25 15.02 -6.56
C LEU A 109 -22.19 14.54 -5.12
N ASP A 110 -22.60 13.31 -4.77
CA ASP A 110 -22.52 12.74 -3.43
C ASP A 110 -21.06 12.46 -3.08
N LEU A 111 -20.25 11.99 -4.04
CA LEU A 111 -18.80 11.94 -3.91
C LEU A 111 -18.25 13.36 -3.65
N THR A 112 -18.67 14.35 -4.42
CA THR A 112 -18.23 15.75 -4.28
C THR A 112 -18.69 16.39 -2.97
N ILE A 113 -19.95 16.18 -2.56
CA ILE A 113 -20.56 16.66 -1.32
C ILE A 113 -19.92 15.96 -0.14
N LEU A 114 -19.59 14.67 -0.24
CA LEU A 114 -18.92 13.95 0.83
C LEU A 114 -17.47 14.44 0.97
N LEU A 115 -16.75 14.63 -0.13
CA LEU A 115 -15.43 15.28 -0.14
C LEU A 115 -15.52 16.70 0.45
N HIS A 116 -16.62 17.42 0.20
CA HIS A 116 -16.90 18.76 0.73
C HIS A 116 -17.37 18.75 2.21
N GLU A 117 -18.21 17.83 2.66
CA GLU A 117 -18.66 17.77 4.06
C GLU A 117 -17.50 17.30 4.95
N LEU A 118 -16.68 16.37 4.47
CA LEU A 118 -15.41 16.02 5.12
C LEU A 118 -14.47 17.23 5.23
N SER A 119 -14.47 18.15 4.25
CA SER A 119 -13.75 19.44 4.34
C SER A 119 -14.33 20.42 5.37
N GLN A 120 -15.64 20.37 5.62
CA GLN A 120 -16.31 21.31 6.53
C GLN A 120 -16.28 20.83 8.00
N MET A 121 -16.18 19.51 8.22
CA MET A 121 -16.18 18.93 9.57
C MET A 121 -14.88 19.19 10.37
N SER A 122 -13.79 19.61 9.73
CA SER A 122 -12.54 19.99 10.41
C SER A 122 -12.49 21.47 10.84
N ALA A 123 -13.41 22.30 10.36
CA ALA A 123 -13.33 23.75 10.53
C ALA A 123 -13.95 24.26 11.84
N HIS A 124 -14.86 23.54 12.49
CA HIS A 124 -15.66 24.08 13.61
C HIS A 124 -15.64 23.17 14.84
N GLY A 125 -14.75 23.48 15.77
CA GLY A 125 -14.94 23.12 17.17
C GLY A 125 -16.23 23.78 17.69
N GLU A 126 -17.20 22.93 18.07
CA GLU A 126 -18.44 23.20 18.80
C GLU A 126 -19.73 23.66 18.06
N THR A 127 -20.77 22.85 18.31
CA THR A 127 -22.22 23.09 18.42
C THR A 127 -22.89 24.16 17.54
N ALA A 128 -23.57 23.71 16.49
CA ALA A 128 -25.04 23.76 16.36
C ALA A 128 -25.45 23.28 14.96
N LEU A 129 -26.37 22.30 14.91
CA LEU A 129 -27.05 21.85 13.70
C LEU A 129 -27.88 22.97 13.05
N PRO A 130 -27.98 23.01 11.71
CA PRO A 130 -29.21 23.45 11.06
C PRO A 130 -29.99 22.27 10.46
N HIS A 131 -31.29 22.34 10.68
CA HIS A 131 -32.34 21.42 10.24
C HIS A 131 -32.58 21.49 8.71
N PRO A 132 -32.92 20.39 8.02
CA PRO A 132 -33.10 20.38 6.57
C PRO A 132 -34.50 20.85 6.14
N LYS A 133 -34.57 21.69 5.09
CA LYS A 133 -35.76 21.87 4.24
C LYS A 133 -35.37 22.14 2.78
N PHE A 134 -36.07 21.41 1.89
CA PHE A 134 -36.32 21.64 0.45
C PHE A 134 -35.17 21.32 -0.54
N ILE A 135 -35.38 20.82 -1.77
CA ILE A 135 -36.57 20.57 -2.63
C ILE A 135 -36.28 19.42 -3.62
N SER A 136 -37.37 18.80 -4.08
CA SER A 136 -37.55 17.78 -5.11
C SER A 136 -37.24 18.19 -6.56
N ALA A 137 -37.09 17.15 -7.41
CA ALA A 137 -37.35 17.08 -8.86
C ALA A 137 -36.25 17.61 -9.82
N VAL A 138 -35.81 16.74 -10.73
CA VAL A 138 -36.08 16.79 -12.19
C VAL A 138 -35.42 15.56 -12.83
N GLY A 139 -36.16 14.91 -13.74
CA GLY A 139 -35.72 13.74 -14.49
C GLY A 139 -35.13 14.05 -15.87
N GLU A 140 -35.05 12.95 -16.62
CA GLU A 140 -34.79 12.79 -18.06
C GLU A 140 -33.36 12.84 -18.61
N ARG A 141 -33.16 11.90 -19.55
CA ARG A 141 -31.94 11.43 -20.20
C ARG A 141 -31.37 12.47 -21.18
N THR A 142 -30.05 12.53 -21.33
CA THR A 142 -29.36 12.35 -22.64
C THR A 142 -27.82 12.39 -22.51
N GLU A 143 -27.20 11.47 -23.26
CA GLU A 143 -25.90 11.53 -23.96
C GLU A 143 -24.56 11.57 -23.18
N ARG A 144 -23.82 10.46 -23.36
CA ARG A 144 -22.55 10.08 -22.71
C ARG A 144 -21.36 11.03 -22.93
N SER A 145 -21.46 12.05 -23.80
CA SER A 145 -20.43 13.09 -23.97
C SER A 145 -20.53 14.19 -22.90
N HIS A 146 -21.72 14.48 -22.38
CA HIS A 146 -21.90 15.45 -21.29
C HIS A 146 -21.51 14.91 -19.91
N GLN A 147 -21.37 13.59 -19.75
CA GLN A 147 -21.01 12.97 -18.46
C GLN A 147 -19.52 13.17 -18.12
N ILE A 148 -18.63 13.18 -19.12
CA ILE A 148 -17.23 13.58 -18.93
C ILE A 148 -17.14 15.09 -18.78
N GLY A 149 -17.92 15.88 -19.55
CA GLY A 149 -17.99 17.33 -19.38
C GLY A 149 -18.48 17.75 -17.98
N SER A 150 -19.47 17.06 -17.41
CA SER A 150 -19.98 17.30 -16.06
C SER A 150 -19.05 16.77 -14.97
N ALA A 151 -18.38 15.63 -15.18
CA ALA A 151 -17.31 15.17 -14.30
C ALA A 151 -16.13 16.14 -14.32
N TYR A 152 -15.80 16.70 -15.49
CA TYR A 152 -14.77 17.72 -15.71
C TYR A 152 -15.15 19.08 -15.11
N GLU A 153 -16.38 19.55 -15.26
CA GLU A 153 -16.91 20.75 -14.59
C GLU A 153 -17.02 20.57 -13.07
N ALA A 154 -17.38 19.37 -12.60
CA ALA A 154 -17.36 19.02 -11.17
C ALA A 154 -15.93 18.96 -10.63
N PHE A 155 -14.98 18.37 -11.38
CA PHE A 155 -13.56 18.37 -11.05
C PHE A 155 -12.98 19.79 -11.10
N GLN A 156 -13.37 20.64 -12.07
CA GLN A 156 -13.00 22.06 -12.11
C GLN A 156 -13.60 22.86 -10.94
N LYS A 157 -14.80 22.50 -10.46
CA LYS A 157 -15.39 23.05 -9.22
C LYS A 157 -14.64 22.61 -7.97
N ILE A 158 -14.21 21.35 -7.90
CA ILE A 158 -13.34 20.82 -6.84
C ILE A 158 -11.97 21.48 -6.88
N LEU A 159 -11.39 21.67 -8.06
CA LEU A 159 -10.11 22.38 -8.27
C LEU A 159 -10.22 23.89 -8.06
N GLY A 160 -11.44 24.44 -7.95
CA GLY A 160 -11.72 25.79 -7.48
C GLY A 160 -11.54 25.95 -5.98
N ASP A 161 -11.49 24.85 -5.22
CA ASP A 161 -11.23 24.82 -3.78
C ASP A 161 -10.05 23.90 -3.45
N LYS A 162 -8.89 24.52 -3.16
CA LYS A 162 -7.59 23.84 -3.07
C LYS A 162 -7.48 22.82 -1.91
N THR A 163 -8.49 22.68 -1.06
CA THR A 163 -8.43 21.84 0.15
C THR A 163 -9.17 20.50 0.04
N ALA A 164 -10.15 20.32 -0.86
CA ALA A 164 -11.06 19.17 -0.82
C ALA A 164 -10.42 17.77 -1.01
N ILE A 165 -9.40 17.65 -1.87
CA ILE A 165 -8.59 16.42 -1.98
C ILE A 165 -7.74 16.23 -0.71
N GLY A 166 -7.25 17.35 -0.17
CA GLY A 166 -6.50 17.39 1.07
C GLY A 166 -7.28 16.89 2.28
N ASP A 167 -8.55 17.26 2.38
CA ASP A 167 -9.42 16.89 3.49
C ASP A 167 -9.87 15.42 3.43
N TYR A 168 -10.12 14.87 2.23
CA TYR A 168 -10.40 13.43 2.04
C TYR A 168 -9.23 12.55 2.44
N LEU A 169 -8.04 12.95 2.01
CA LEU A 169 -6.81 12.30 2.37
C LEU A 169 -6.56 12.48 3.87
N GLU A 170 -6.76 13.67 4.43
CA GLU A 170 -6.63 13.93 5.87
C GLU A 170 -7.54 13.04 6.72
N ALA A 171 -8.80 12.81 6.33
CA ALA A 171 -9.69 11.88 7.03
C ALA A 171 -9.22 10.40 6.99
N ILE A 172 -8.60 9.95 5.89
CA ILE A 172 -7.99 8.60 5.82
C ILE A 172 -6.75 8.54 6.73
N TYR A 173 -6.03 9.64 6.84
CA TYR A 173 -4.71 9.71 7.47
C TYR A 173 -4.74 10.09 8.96
N GLU A 174 -5.77 10.77 9.45
CA GLU A 174 -5.97 11.08 10.88
C GLU A 174 -6.11 9.79 11.72
N ASP A 175 -6.84 8.80 11.20
CA ASP A 175 -7.00 7.48 11.82
C ASP A 175 -5.65 6.72 11.83
N ILE A 176 -4.78 6.93 10.84
CA ILE A 176 -3.54 6.16 10.64
C ILE A 176 -2.34 6.77 11.39
N TYR A 177 -2.19 8.09 11.41
CA TYR A 177 -0.95 8.74 11.87
C TYR A 177 -0.94 9.22 13.32
N VAL A 178 -2.07 9.12 14.05
CA VAL A 178 -2.18 9.55 15.46
C VAL A 178 -1.51 10.92 15.69
N GLY A 179 -1.95 11.95 14.97
CA GLY A 179 -1.34 13.29 15.05
C GLY A 179 -1.73 14.22 13.91
N ARG A 180 -1.27 15.47 13.99
CA ARG A 180 -1.53 16.52 12.98
C ARG A 180 -0.73 16.23 11.71
N ILE A 181 -1.41 16.11 10.57
CA ILE A 181 -0.75 15.93 9.28
C ILE A 181 -0.01 17.23 8.92
N PRO A 182 1.28 17.18 8.57
CA PRO A 182 1.97 18.38 8.13
C PRO A 182 1.43 18.86 6.77
N SER A 183 1.35 20.17 6.56
CA SER A 183 0.93 20.73 5.28
C SER A 183 1.88 20.29 4.14
N SER A 184 1.32 19.92 3.00
CA SER A 184 2.08 19.55 1.79
C SER A 184 1.39 20.06 0.51
N ASP A 185 2.17 20.34 -0.55
CA ASP A 185 1.64 20.65 -1.90
C ASP A 185 1.31 19.37 -2.70
N PHE A 186 1.16 18.24 -2.02
CA PHE A 186 0.92 16.95 -2.66
C PHE A 186 -0.38 16.95 -3.46
N ASP A 187 -1.43 17.58 -2.93
CA ASP A 187 -2.73 17.69 -3.61
C ASP A 187 -2.65 18.59 -4.85
N GLY A 188 -1.86 19.67 -4.76
CA GLY A 188 -1.55 20.53 -5.89
C GLY A 188 -0.76 19.81 -6.98
N LEU A 189 0.16 18.91 -6.62
CA LEU A 189 0.89 18.08 -7.57
C LEU A 189 -0.03 17.10 -8.30
N ILE A 190 -0.90 16.39 -7.58
CA ILE A 190 -1.89 15.47 -8.16
C ILE A 190 -2.81 16.20 -9.13
N ALA A 191 -3.32 17.37 -8.74
CA ALA A 191 -4.17 18.21 -9.58
C ALA A 191 -3.48 18.67 -10.87
N ARG A 192 -2.22 19.13 -10.76
CA ARG A 192 -1.43 19.55 -11.94
C ARG A 192 -1.17 18.38 -12.88
N ASP A 193 -0.87 17.20 -12.33
CA ASP A 193 -0.67 16.01 -13.15
C ASP A 193 -1.95 15.58 -13.87
N PHE A 194 -3.10 15.60 -13.20
CA PHE A 194 -4.40 15.34 -13.83
C PHE A 194 -4.67 16.28 -15.01
N LEU A 195 -4.46 17.59 -14.80
CA LEU A 195 -4.69 18.58 -15.84
C LEU A 195 -3.78 18.34 -17.05
N ARG A 196 -2.51 18.04 -16.81
CA ARG A 196 -1.53 17.76 -17.87
C ARG A 196 -1.80 16.44 -18.60
N SER A 197 -2.15 15.39 -17.86
CA SER A 197 -2.19 14.02 -18.38
C SER A 197 -3.56 13.64 -18.92
N VAL A 198 -4.64 14.26 -18.44
CA VAL A 198 -6.03 13.94 -18.79
C VAL A 198 -6.72 15.11 -19.47
N ALA A 199 -6.73 16.29 -18.83
CA ALA A 199 -7.55 17.40 -19.30
C ALA A 199 -7.10 17.96 -20.66
N THR A 200 -5.79 18.08 -20.87
CA THR A 200 -5.23 18.61 -22.12
C THR A 200 -5.08 17.57 -23.23
N ALA A 201 -5.48 16.32 -22.99
CA ALA A 201 -5.39 15.25 -24.00
C ALA A 201 -6.47 15.37 -25.09
N PRO A 202 -6.25 14.74 -26.27
CA PRO A 202 -7.28 14.60 -27.31
C PRO A 202 -8.56 13.99 -26.73
N ASP A 203 -9.72 14.46 -27.21
CA ASP A 203 -11.04 14.09 -26.69
C ASP A 203 -11.23 12.56 -26.67
N GLU A 204 -10.78 11.88 -27.72
CA GLU A 204 -10.84 10.44 -27.92
C GLU A 204 -9.94 9.65 -26.95
N GLU A 205 -8.90 10.27 -26.37
CA GLU A 205 -7.97 9.63 -25.44
C GLU A 205 -8.31 9.89 -23.96
N ARG A 206 -9.12 10.91 -23.66
CA ARG A 206 -9.33 11.39 -22.28
C ARG A 206 -9.83 10.31 -21.33
N GLU A 207 -10.76 9.47 -21.78
CA GLU A 207 -11.31 8.40 -20.95
C GLU A 207 -10.25 7.36 -20.58
N VAL A 208 -9.41 6.96 -21.55
CA VAL A 208 -8.31 6.02 -21.32
C VAL A 208 -7.24 6.62 -20.42
N ARG A 209 -6.86 7.87 -20.67
CA ARG A 209 -5.87 8.60 -19.84
C ARG A 209 -6.38 8.85 -18.43
N PHE A 210 -7.68 9.06 -18.25
CA PHE A 210 -8.29 9.12 -16.94
C PHE A 210 -8.04 7.83 -16.16
N PHE A 211 -8.29 6.67 -16.75
CA PHE A 211 -8.06 5.39 -16.07
C PHE A 211 -6.60 5.15 -15.69
N PHE A 212 -5.64 5.54 -16.55
CA PHE A 212 -4.22 5.44 -16.21
C PHE A 212 -3.81 6.40 -15.12
N TRP A 213 -4.24 7.66 -15.17
CA TRP A 213 -4.01 8.60 -14.08
C TRP A 213 -4.66 8.12 -12.78
N PHE A 214 -5.86 7.56 -12.85
CA PHE A 214 -6.60 7.02 -11.70
C PHE A 214 -5.87 5.81 -11.09
N SER A 215 -5.32 4.96 -11.95
CA SER A 215 -4.42 3.87 -11.55
C SER A 215 -3.20 4.41 -10.79
N ASP A 216 -2.49 5.39 -11.36
CA ASP A 216 -1.31 5.97 -10.72
C ASP A 216 -1.64 6.68 -9.40
N PHE A 217 -2.79 7.37 -9.35
CA PHE A 217 -3.30 7.99 -8.13
C PHE A 217 -3.48 6.97 -7.01
N PHE A 218 -4.20 5.87 -7.25
CA PHE A 218 -4.39 4.83 -6.24
C PHE A 218 -3.12 4.05 -5.94
N HIS A 219 -2.20 3.91 -6.89
CA HIS A 219 -0.89 3.34 -6.65
C HIS A 219 -0.10 4.19 -5.64
N ILE A 220 -0.15 5.52 -5.75
CA ILE A 220 0.52 6.43 -4.79
C ILE A 220 -0.14 6.37 -3.40
N LEU A 221 -1.46 6.13 -3.35
CA LEU A 221 -2.20 5.92 -2.10
C LEU A 221 -2.06 4.51 -1.51
N ASP A 222 -1.15 3.69 -2.05
CA ASP A 222 -0.93 2.31 -1.65
C ASP A 222 -2.20 1.41 -1.78
N GLN A 223 -3.14 1.76 -2.66
CA GLN A 223 -4.35 0.98 -2.94
C GLN A 223 -4.20 0.14 -4.22
N TYR A 224 -3.23 -0.77 -4.20
CA TYR A 224 -2.73 -1.46 -5.40
C TYR A 224 -3.79 -2.28 -6.14
N GLY A 225 -4.76 -2.88 -5.45
CA GLY A 225 -5.86 -3.62 -6.08
C GLY A 225 -6.77 -2.73 -6.93
N ILE A 226 -7.08 -1.52 -6.44
CA ILE A 226 -7.87 -0.53 -7.18
C ILE A 226 -7.05 0.04 -8.34
N ALA A 227 -5.75 0.28 -8.11
CA ALA A 227 -4.84 0.71 -9.16
C ALA A 227 -4.81 -0.30 -10.32
N LEU A 228 -4.67 -1.59 -10.02
CA LEU A 228 -4.67 -2.66 -11.04
C LEU A 228 -5.99 -2.70 -11.82
N GLN A 229 -7.12 -2.64 -11.12
CA GLN A 229 -8.44 -2.64 -11.77
C GLN A 229 -8.60 -1.43 -12.71
N ALA A 230 -8.19 -0.24 -12.26
CA ALA A 230 -8.23 0.97 -13.07
C ALA A 230 -7.32 0.84 -14.30
N PHE A 231 -6.10 0.33 -14.12
CA PHE A 231 -5.16 0.07 -15.21
C PHE A 231 -5.75 -0.86 -16.26
N GLU A 232 -6.27 -2.02 -15.84
CA GLU A 232 -6.87 -3.01 -16.74
C GLU A 232 -8.10 -2.46 -17.47
N THR A 233 -8.91 -1.65 -16.79
CA THR A 233 -10.05 -0.95 -17.40
C THR A 233 -9.58 0.02 -18.49
N GLY A 234 -8.51 0.79 -18.22
CA GLY A 234 -7.90 1.69 -19.21
C GLY A 234 -7.37 0.94 -20.44
N VAL A 235 -6.70 -0.20 -20.23
CA VAL A 235 -6.22 -1.06 -21.33
C VAL A 235 -7.37 -1.60 -22.16
N ALA A 236 -8.41 -2.16 -21.52
CA ALA A 236 -9.58 -2.69 -22.22
C ALA A 236 -10.27 -1.59 -23.04
N ARG A 237 -10.41 -0.40 -22.45
CA ARG A 237 -11.03 0.74 -23.12
C ARG A 237 -10.22 1.25 -24.31
N ALA A 238 -8.89 1.28 -24.21
CA ALA A 238 -8.03 1.63 -25.33
C ALA A 238 -8.20 0.66 -26.50
N GLN A 239 -8.31 -0.65 -26.21
CA GLN A 239 -8.56 -1.68 -27.22
C GLN A 239 -9.92 -1.52 -27.90
N GLU A 240 -10.99 -1.27 -27.13
CA GLU A 240 -12.33 -1.01 -27.66
C GLU A 240 -12.38 0.19 -28.62
N LEU A 241 -11.63 1.24 -28.31
CA LEU A 241 -11.55 2.47 -29.11
C LEU A 241 -10.55 2.37 -30.27
N GLY A 242 -9.85 1.24 -30.42
CA GLY A 242 -8.81 1.08 -31.44
C GLY A 242 -7.59 1.98 -31.23
N LEU A 243 -7.37 2.46 -30.01
CA LEU A 243 -6.26 3.34 -29.66
C LEU A 243 -4.97 2.54 -29.46
N ARG A 244 -3.86 3.07 -29.95
CA ARG A 244 -2.54 2.45 -29.75
C ARG A 244 -2.06 2.77 -28.34
N LEU A 245 -2.12 1.78 -27.44
CA LEU A 245 -1.68 1.95 -26.04
C LEU A 245 -0.27 2.54 -25.92
N SER A 246 0.67 2.09 -26.76
CA SER A 246 2.04 2.60 -26.78
C SER A 246 2.16 4.08 -27.16
N ALA A 247 1.17 4.64 -27.87
CA ALA A 247 1.12 6.06 -28.21
C ALA A 247 0.51 6.90 -27.08
N ILE A 248 -0.36 6.30 -26.26
CA ILE A 248 -1.00 6.96 -25.12
C ILE A 248 -0.06 6.96 -23.91
N LEU A 249 0.53 5.80 -23.63
CA LEU A 249 1.36 5.55 -22.46
C LEU A 249 2.46 4.53 -22.81
N GLU A 250 3.60 5.02 -23.30
CA GLU A 250 4.78 4.18 -23.60
C GLU A 250 5.20 3.35 -22.38
N GLU A 251 5.08 3.93 -21.19
CA GLU A 251 5.47 3.32 -19.92
C GLU A 251 4.39 2.43 -19.29
N ALA A 252 3.27 2.14 -19.99
CA ALA A 252 2.18 1.32 -19.44
C ALA A 252 2.65 -0.04 -18.87
N PRO A 253 3.56 -0.79 -19.53
CA PRO A 253 4.07 -2.04 -18.96
C PRO A 253 4.89 -1.83 -17.67
N ILE A 254 5.55 -0.68 -17.53
CA ILE A 254 6.31 -0.33 -16.32
C ILE A 254 5.34 -0.03 -15.17
N SER A 255 4.29 0.77 -15.40
CA SER A 255 3.25 1.02 -14.39
C SER A 255 2.57 -0.27 -13.96
N LYS A 256 2.20 -1.14 -14.92
CA LYS A 256 1.67 -2.49 -14.62
C LYS A 256 2.66 -3.30 -13.79
N GLY A 257 3.94 -3.27 -14.14
CA GLY A 257 5.00 -3.95 -13.41
C GLY A 257 5.07 -3.54 -11.94
N HIS A 258 5.03 -2.24 -11.63
CA HIS A 258 5.03 -1.75 -10.24
C HIS A 258 3.76 -2.18 -9.49
N ILE A 259 2.58 -2.03 -10.11
CA ILE A 259 1.33 -2.44 -9.47
C ILE A 259 1.36 -3.94 -9.13
N LEU A 260 1.79 -4.77 -10.07
CA LEU A 260 1.91 -6.22 -9.85
C LEU A 260 2.97 -6.57 -8.79
N LEU A 261 4.07 -5.82 -8.72
CA LEU A 261 5.08 -5.97 -7.68
C LEU A 261 4.46 -5.76 -6.29
N HIS A 262 3.65 -4.71 -6.14
CA HIS A 262 3.00 -4.39 -4.86
C HIS A 262 1.79 -5.27 -4.53
N THR A 263 1.10 -5.84 -5.53
CA THR A 263 0.12 -6.92 -5.33
C THR A 263 0.76 -8.31 -5.22
N ASN A 264 2.09 -8.36 -5.14
CA ASN A 264 2.90 -9.57 -4.99
C ASN A 264 2.77 -10.61 -6.13
N ASP A 265 2.32 -10.21 -7.33
CA ASP A 265 2.47 -11.00 -8.55
C ASP A 265 3.87 -10.77 -9.13
N LEU A 266 4.89 -11.33 -8.47
CA LEU A 266 6.29 -11.09 -8.82
C LEU A 266 6.63 -11.61 -10.23
N ALA A 267 6.01 -12.71 -10.66
CA ALA A 267 6.22 -13.28 -11.98
C ALA A 267 5.64 -12.35 -13.07
N GLY A 268 4.38 -11.93 -12.90
CA GLY A 268 3.73 -10.99 -13.81
C GLY A 268 4.39 -9.62 -13.82
N ALA A 269 4.85 -9.13 -12.66
CA ALA A 269 5.60 -7.88 -12.55
C ALA A 269 6.88 -7.92 -13.40
N LYS A 270 7.67 -8.99 -13.24
CA LYS A 270 8.91 -9.19 -14.01
C LYS A 270 8.65 -9.30 -15.50
N GLU A 271 7.60 -10.04 -15.90
CA GLU A 271 7.20 -10.15 -17.30
C GLU A 271 6.83 -8.78 -17.87
N ALA A 272 6.01 -8.00 -17.15
CA ALA A 272 5.58 -6.67 -17.57
C ALA A 272 6.75 -5.71 -17.75
N PHE A 273 7.71 -5.68 -16.81
CA PHE A 273 8.93 -4.90 -16.95
C PHE A 273 9.77 -5.34 -18.16
N LEU A 274 9.98 -6.64 -18.35
CA LEU A 274 10.80 -7.15 -19.45
C LEU A 274 10.14 -6.97 -20.82
N ALA A 275 8.81 -6.92 -20.90
CA ALA A 275 8.09 -6.63 -22.12
C ALA A 275 8.44 -5.23 -22.67
N ALA A 276 8.49 -4.21 -21.81
CA ALA A 276 8.94 -2.87 -22.21
C ALA A 276 10.42 -2.85 -22.62
N TYR A 277 11.27 -3.61 -21.94
CA TYR A 277 12.68 -3.73 -22.31
C TYR A 277 12.89 -4.37 -23.71
N GLN A 278 12.10 -5.38 -24.03
CA GLN A 278 12.18 -6.13 -25.30
C GLN A 278 11.61 -5.36 -26.49
N ASN A 279 10.81 -4.33 -26.24
CA ASN A 279 10.30 -3.46 -27.29
C ASN A 279 11.47 -2.74 -28.00
N ARG A 280 11.60 -2.97 -29.30
CA ARG A 280 12.68 -2.39 -30.13
C ARG A 280 12.53 -0.88 -30.27
N GLU A 281 11.31 -0.36 -30.22
CA GLU A 281 11.00 1.06 -30.35
C GLU A 281 11.30 1.84 -29.07
N SER A 282 11.36 1.17 -27.91
CA SER A 282 11.60 1.84 -26.63
C SER A 282 12.99 2.47 -26.55
N GLY A 283 13.01 3.71 -26.08
CA GLY A 283 14.22 4.49 -25.87
C GLY A 283 15.10 3.96 -24.71
N PRO A 284 16.33 4.50 -24.56
CA PRO A 284 17.23 4.11 -23.47
C PRO A 284 16.64 4.31 -22.07
N VAL A 285 15.90 5.39 -21.82
CA VAL A 285 15.27 5.68 -20.52
C VAL A 285 14.20 4.65 -20.17
N THR A 286 13.27 4.37 -21.08
CA THR A 286 12.23 3.33 -20.91
C THR A 286 12.87 1.96 -20.62
N LYS A 287 13.94 1.62 -21.34
CA LYS A 287 14.71 0.39 -21.11
C LYS A 287 15.43 0.38 -19.76
N ALA A 288 15.95 1.52 -19.30
CA ALA A 288 16.56 1.65 -17.98
C ALA A 288 15.52 1.43 -16.87
N ARG A 289 14.37 2.11 -16.93
CA ARG A 289 13.24 1.91 -16.01
C ARG A 289 12.76 0.45 -15.97
N SER A 290 12.67 -0.18 -17.14
CA SER A 290 12.30 -1.59 -17.27
C SER A 290 13.29 -2.53 -16.59
N LEU A 291 14.59 -2.32 -16.77
CA LEU A 291 15.61 -3.11 -16.08
C LEU A 291 15.64 -2.83 -14.58
N PHE A 292 15.44 -1.58 -14.19
CA PHE A 292 15.31 -1.18 -12.78
C PHE A 292 14.17 -1.95 -12.09
N GLY A 293 12.94 -1.88 -12.61
CA GLY A 293 11.80 -2.60 -12.02
C GLY A 293 11.99 -4.12 -12.00
N ALA A 294 12.54 -4.71 -13.07
CA ALA A 294 12.88 -6.14 -13.07
C ALA A 294 13.94 -6.50 -12.00
N GLY A 295 14.91 -5.60 -11.76
CA GLY A 295 15.90 -5.76 -10.70
C GLY A 295 15.30 -5.62 -9.30
N GLU A 296 14.28 -4.77 -9.11
CA GLU A 296 13.55 -4.68 -7.84
C GLU A 296 12.80 -5.98 -7.51
N VAL A 297 12.14 -6.58 -8.50
CA VAL A 297 11.52 -7.91 -8.34
C VAL A 297 12.55 -8.95 -7.90
N GLU A 298 13.71 -8.98 -8.56
CA GLU A 298 14.80 -9.92 -8.25
C GLU A 298 15.39 -9.68 -6.85
N LEU A 299 15.54 -8.43 -6.41
CA LEU A 299 15.93 -8.06 -5.05
C LEU A 299 14.95 -8.63 -4.02
N VAL A 300 13.64 -8.44 -4.21
CA VAL A 300 12.60 -8.97 -3.31
C VAL A 300 12.59 -10.50 -3.27
N CYS A 301 12.84 -11.16 -4.41
CA CYS A 301 12.93 -12.61 -4.46
C CYS A 301 14.19 -13.18 -3.78
N GLY A 302 15.16 -12.32 -3.43
CA GLY A 302 16.48 -12.74 -2.94
C GLY A 302 17.44 -13.19 -4.04
N ASP A 303 17.11 -12.96 -5.31
CA ASP A 303 17.94 -13.30 -6.45
C ASP A 303 18.95 -12.14 -6.70
N LEU A 304 19.99 -12.05 -5.86
CA LEU A 304 20.88 -10.88 -5.80
C LEU A 304 22.07 -10.93 -6.78
N ALA A 305 22.65 -12.11 -6.98
CA ALA A 305 23.89 -12.29 -7.75
C ALA A 305 23.65 -12.32 -9.26
N LEU A 306 24.72 -12.36 -10.07
CA LEU A 306 24.60 -12.51 -11.53
C LEU A 306 23.81 -13.79 -11.89
N PRO A 307 22.92 -13.74 -12.91
CA PRO A 307 22.62 -12.64 -13.84
C PRO A 307 21.44 -11.73 -13.41
N TYR A 308 21.12 -11.68 -12.11
CA TYR A 308 19.90 -11.07 -11.57
C TYR A 308 20.10 -9.59 -11.17
N ALA A 309 19.65 -9.19 -9.96
CA ALA A 309 19.45 -7.79 -9.58
C ALA A 309 20.67 -6.89 -9.83
N SER A 310 21.87 -7.28 -9.38
CA SER A 310 23.09 -6.48 -9.61
C SER A 310 23.40 -6.26 -11.09
N ALA A 311 23.15 -7.25 -11.96
CA ALA A 311 23.37 -7.11 -13.40
C ALA A 311 22.35 -6.14 -14.03
N ARG A 312 21.09 -6.22 -13.58
CA ARG A 312 20.00 -5.34 -14.04
C ARG A 312 20.29 -3.89 -13.70
N PHE A 313 20.63 -3.60 -12.44
CA PHE A 313 20.91 -2.23 -12.00
C PHE A 313 22.14 -1.64 -12.70
N LYS A 314 23.22 -2.42 -12.86
CA LYS A 314 24.39 -1.96 -13.61
C LYS A 314 24.02 -1.57 -15.06
N LYS A 315 23.28 -2.45 -15.76
CA LYS A 315 22.87 -2.19 -17.13
C LYS A 315 21.87 -1.03 -17.25
N ALA A 316 21.02 -0.83 -16.24
CA ALA A 316 20.13 0.32 -16.17
C ALA A 316 20.91 1.63 -16.03
N LEU A 317 21.95 1.69 -15.19
CA LEU A 317 22.84 2.86 -15.09
C LEU A 317 23.57 3.14 -16.41
N ASP A 318 24.08 2.11 -17.09
CA ASP A 318 24.74 2.28 -18.39
C ASP A 318 23.78 2.89 -19.44
N LEU A 319 22.49 2.53 -19.39
CA LEU A 319 21.45 3.12 -20.24
C LEU A 319 21.12 4.56 -19.86
N CYS A 320 21.11 4.91 -18.57
CA CYS A 320 20.95 6.31 -18.13
C CYS A 320 22.08 7.19 -18.68
N HIS A 321 23.34 6.76 -18.54
CA HIS A 321 24.49 7.48 -19.11
C HIS A 321 24.45 7.58 -20.64
N THR A 322 23.87 6.58 -21.31
CA THR A 322 23.64 6.64 -22.77
C THR A 322 22.54 7.64 -23.13
N ALA A 323 21.49 7.74 -22.31
CA ALA A 323 20.36 8.64 -22.51
C ALA A 323 20.74 10.10 -22.27
N ASP A 324 21.58 10.37 -21.25
CA ASP A 324 22.08 11.70 -20.94
C ASP A 324 23.58 11.67 -20.62
N PRO A 325 24.45 11.70 -21.66
CA PRO A 325 25.89 11.75 -21.47
C PRO A 325 26.37 13.02 -20.74
N SER A 326 25.54 14.05 -20.63
CA SER A 326 25.88 15.32 -19.99
C SER A 326 25.56 15.37 -18.49
N GLY A 327 24.73 14.44 -17.99
CA GLY A 327 24.28 14.38 -16.61
C GLY A 327 23.47 15.60 -16.15
N LYS A 328 22.72 16.23 -17.05
CA LYS A 328 21.94 17.45 -16.81
C LYS A 328 20.43 17.23 -16.76
N ALA A 329 19.92 16.14 -17.32
CA ALA A 329 18.50 15.83 -17.35
C ALA A 329 18.03 15.37 -15.96
N ALA A 330 17.19 16.17 -15.33
CA ALA A 330 16.79 15.97 -13.94
C ALA A 330 16.06 14.64 -13.71
N ASP A 331 15.24 14.21 -14.66
CA ASP A 331 14.47 12.96 -14.64
C ASP A 331 15.38 11.72 -14.77
N ILE A 332 16.40 11.79 -15.63
CA ILE A 332 17.39 10.71 -15.77
C ILE A 332 18.27 10.63 -14.52
N ARG A 333 18.66 11.78 -13.97
CA ARG A 333 19.40 11.87 -12.70
C ARG A 333 18.61 11.26 -11.54
N GLU A 334 17.31 11.56 -11.43
CA GLU A 334 16.44 10.93 -10.44
C GLU A 334 16.42 9.41 -10.58
N LEU A 335 16.27 8.91 -11.82
CA LEU A 335 16.33 7.47 -12.09
C LEU A 335 17.68 6.85 -11.73
N GLU A 336 18.81 7.53 -12.01
CA GLU A 336 20.14 7.09 -11.57
C GLU A 336 20.22 6.96 -10.05
N ALA A 337 19.67 7.92 -9.31
CA ALA A 337 19.64 7.90 -7.86
C ALA A 337 18.79 6.74 -7.31
N ASP A 338 17.64 6.46 -7.92
CA ASP A 338 16.79 5.32 -7.58
C ASP A 338 17.51 3.99 -7.81
N ILE A 339 18.20 3.86 -8.95
CA ILE A 339 19.00 2.66 -9.25
C ILE A 339 20.17 2.51 -8.27
N LEU A 340 20.86 3.60 -7.93
CA LEU A 340 21.94 3.60 -6.94
C LEU A 340 21.42 3.20 -5.55
N ARG A 341 20.27 3.74 -5.14
CA ARG A 341 19.62 3.38 -3.87
C ARG A 341 19.32 1.88 -3.82
N ARG A 342 18.71 1.29 -4.85
CA ARG A 342 18.44 -0.15 -4.90
C ARG A 342 19.70 -1.01 -5.01
N THR A 343 20.74 -0.52 -5.70
CA THR A 343 22.06 -1.16 -5.69
C THR A 343 22.66 -1.18 -4.28
N GLY A 344 22.49 -0.09 -3.52
CA GLY A 344 22.86 -0.03 -2.11
C GLY A 344 22.13 -1.06 -1.25
N ALA A 345 20.83 -1.25 -1.50
CA ALA A 345 20.04 -2.28 -0.82
C ALA A 345 20.58 -3.70 -1.11
N VAL A 346 20.93 -4.00 -2.37
CA VAL A 346 21.58 -5.28 -2.71
C VAL A 346 22.88 -5.47 -1.93
N HIS A 347 23.77 -4.47 -1.92
CA HIS A 347 25.02 -4.53 -1.16
C HIS A 347 24.77 -4.71 0.34
N ARG A 348 23.78 -4.03 0.91
CA ARG A 348 23.39 -4.16 2.32
C ARG A 348 22.94 -5.58 2.64
N VAL A 349 22.07 -6.18 1.82
CA VAL A 349 21.59 -7.56 2.02
C VAL A 349 22.74 -8.57 1.88
N LEU A 350 23.72 -8.30 1.01
CA LEU A 350 24.95 -9.10 0.90
C LEU A 350 25.97 -8.87 2.02
N GLY A 351 25.73 -7.93 2.93
CA GLY A 351 26.65 -7.57 4.02
C GLY A 351 27.82 -6.65 3.61
N GLU A 352 27.81 -6.12 2.38
CA GLU A 352 28.82 -5.22 1.83
C GLU A 352 28.53 -3.76 2.24
N LEU A 353 28.51 -3.50 3.55
CA LEU A 353 27.95 -2.26 4.12
C LEU A 353 28.64 -0.96 3.63
N ASP A 354 29.95 -0.99 3.36
CA ASP A 354 30.66 0.20 2.86
C ASP A 354 30.32 0.51 1.39
N LYS A 355 30.05 -0.53 0.58
CA LYS A 355 29.53 -0.33 -0.79
C LYS A 355 28.11 0.19 -0.75
N ALA A 356 27.29 -0.31 0.18
CA ALA A 356 25.93 0.18 0.39
C ALA A 356 25.94 1.67 0.77
N GLU A 357 26.78 2.07 1.73
CA GLU A 357 26.96 3.48 2.10
C GLU A 357 27.36 4.33 0.90
N ALA A 358 28.37 3.92 0.14
CA ALA A 358 28.82 4.66 -1.03
C ALA A 358 27.70 4.85 -2.07
N CYS A 359 26.84 3.85 -2.26
CA CYS A 359 25.66 3.96 -3.11
C CYS A 359 24.63 4.94 -2.55
N TYR A 360 24.29 4.85 -1.27
CA TYR A 360 23.31 5.74 -0.63
C TYR A 360 23.78 7.19 -0.57
N THR A 361 25.08 7.43 -0.33
CA THR A 361 25.68 8.77 -0.36
C THR A 361 25.52 9.38 -1.76
N LYS A 362 25.88 8.64 -2.82
CA LYS A 362 25.72 9.12 -4.20
C LYS A 362 24.25 9.37 -4.57
N ALA A 363 23.33 8.50 -4.14
CA ALA A 363 21.89 8.73 -4.35
C ALA A 363 21.43 10.01 -3.63
N GLY A 364 21.88 10.21 -2.38
CA GLY A 364 21.57 11.41 -1.58
C GLY A 364 22.10 12.71 -2.19
N GLU A 365 23.30 12.69 -2.79
CA GLU A 365 23.87 13.83 -3.53
C GLU A 365 22.98 14.27 -4.71
N VAL A 366 22.31 13.31 -5.35
CA VAL A 366 21.39 13.59 -6.46
C VAL A 366 20.04 14.07 -5.95
N TYR A 367 19.43 13.37 -4.99
CA TYR A 367 18.12 13.78 -4.46
C TYR A 367 18.17 15.19 -3.86
N GLY A 368 19.25 15.51 -3.15
CA GLY A 368 19.52 16.85 -2.62
C GLY A 368 18.32 17.49 -1.92
N LYS A 369 18.17 18.81 -2.05
CA LYS A 369 16.98 19.55 -1.58
C LYS A 369 15.86 19.63 -2.62
N THR A 370 16.14 19.24 -3.87
CA THR A 370 15.26 19.47 -5.03
C THR A 370 14.35 18.29 -5.35
N MET A 371 14.63 17.09 -4.81
CA MET A 371 13.83 15.89 -5.02
C MET A 371 13.38 15.30 -3.66
N PRO A 372 12.45 15.97 -2.96
CA PRO A 372 12.02 15.56 -1.62
C PRO A 372 11.45 14.14 -1.58
N ARG A 373 10.81 13.68 -2.67
CA ARG A 373 10.27 12.31 -2.77
C ARG A 373 11.37 11.25 -2.74
N GLY A 374 12.42 11.42 -3.54
CA GLY A 374 13.57 10.53 -3.53
C GLY A 374 14.30 10.50 -2.18
N HIS A 375 14.38 11.64 -1.50
CA HIS A 375 14.93 11.70 -0.15
C HIS A 375 14.09 10.88 0.85
N VAL A 376 12.75 10.92 0.77
CA VAL A 376 11.88 10.08 1.61
C VAL A 376 12.19 8.60 1.44
N TRP A 377 12.44 8.14 0.22
CA TRP A 377 12.77 6.74 -0.07
C TRP A 377 14.17 6.33 0.37
N LEU A 378 15.10 7.27 0.47
CA LEU A 378 16.48 7.00 0.91
C LEU A 378 16.59 6.81 2.42
N LEU A 379 15.79 7.55 3.21
CA LEU A 379 15.92 7.59 4.67
C LEU A 379 15.81 6.21 5.34
N PRO A 380 14.82 5.34 5.00
CA PRO A 380 14.75 4.00 5.59
C PRO A 380 15.91 3.12 5.18
N GLU A 381 16.39 3.22 3.94
CA GLU A 381 17.54 2.43 3.49
C GLU A 381 18.81 2.79 4.26
N GLN A 382 19.00 4.07 4.57
CA GLN A 382 20.07 4.54 5.46
C GLN A 382 19.86 4.07 6.90
N ALA A 383 18.62 4.08 7.40
CA ALA A 383 18.29 3.57 8.73
C ALA A 383 18.62 2.06 8.85
N GLU A 384 18.31 1.28 7.82
CA GLU A 384 18.65 -0.14 7.74
C GLU A 384 20.14 -0.39 7.68
N LEU A 385 20.90 0.44 6.96
CA LEU A 385 22.36 0.37 6.97
C LEU A 385 22.91 0.63 8.37
N ALA A 386 22.45 1.69 9.05
CA ALA A 386 22.86 2.00 10.42
C ALA A 386 22.49 0.84 11.38
N ARG A 387 21.29 0.27 11.24
CA ARG A 387 20.84 -0.89 12.02
C ARG A 387 21.72 -2.12 11.77
N ALA A 388 22.05 -2.41 10.52
CA ALA A 388 22.96 -3.50 10.16
C ALA A 388 24.36 -3.30 10.77
N ARG A 389 24.89 -2.07 10.71
CA ARG A 389 26.16 -1.72 11.37
C ARG A 389 26.09 -1.90 12.88
N ALA A 390 25.01 -1.46 13.53
CA ALA A 390 24.80 -1.69 14.97
C ALA A 390 24.81 -3.19 15.30
N PHE A 391 24.14 -4.00 14.48
CA PHE A 391 24.05 -5.44 14.67
C PHE A 391 25.37 -6.18 14.48
N LEU A 392 26.24 -5.71 13.58
CA LEU A 392 27.56 -6.32 13.35
C LEU A 392 28.66 -5.75 14.27
N SER A 393 28.38 -4.64 14.96
CA SER A 393 29.34 -3.97 15.84
C SER A 393 29.46 -4.63 17.22
N LEU A 394 30.59 -4.35 17.87
CA LEU A 394 30.77 -4.54 19.30
C LEU A 394 29.92 -3.53 20.10
N PRO A 395 29.54 -3.85 21.36
CA PRO A 395 28.69 -2.99 22.19
C PRO A 395 29.14 -1.53 22.29
N GLU A 396 30.45 -1.28 22.37
CA GLU A 396 31.04 0.06 22.53
C GLU A 396 30.78 0.98 21.33
N VAL A 397 30.60 0.38 20.15
CA VAL A 397 30.35 1.09 18.89
C VAL A 397 28.88 1.03 18.48
N ALA A 398 28.18 -0.05 18.83
CA ALA A 398 26.79 -0.29 18.46
C ALA A 398 25.85 0.84 18.94
N GLY A 399 26.13 1.46 20.08
CA GLY A 399 25.33 2.58 20.63
C GLY A 399 25.12 3.72 19.64
N ARG A 400 26.21 4.19 19.03
CA ARG A 400 26.16 5.28 18.03
C ARG A 400 25.29 4.92 16.83
N PHE A 401 25.43 3.70 16.31
CA PHE A 401 24.65 3.27 15.15
C PHE A 401 23.18 3.03 15.50
N VAL A 402 22.88 2.61 16.74
CA VAL A 402 21.49 2.53 17.22
C VAL A 402 20.84 3.90 17.24
N ASP A 403 21.54 4.91 17.79
CA ASP A 403 21.00 6.26 17.89
C ASP A 403 20.83 6.90 16.49
N GLU A 404 21.76 6.63 15.57
CA GLU A 404 21.65 7.07 14.18
C GLU A 404 20.49 6.42 13.44
N ALA A 405 20.30 5.10 13.57
CA ALA A 405 19.16 4.39 12.99
C ALA A 405 17.83 4.93 13.56
N ALA A 406 17.76 5.20 14.87
CA ALA A 406 16.56 5.75 15.51
C ALA A 406 16.18 7.12 14.93
N ARG A 407 17.17 8.01 14.77
CA ARG A 407 16.97 9.32 14.12
C ARG A 407 16.45 9.16 12.70
N LEU A 408 17.07 8.29 11.90
CA LEU A 408 16.70 8.07 10.50
C LEU A 408 15.30 7.46 10.34
N TYR A 409 14.89 6.52 11.19
CA TYR A 409 13.49 6.02 11.16
C TYR A 409 12.49 7.10 11.60
N GLY A 410 12.84 7.94 12.56
CA GLY A 410 12.02 9.10 12.94
C GLY A 410 11.79 10.04 11.76
N GLU A 411 12.88 10.47 11.11
CA GLU A 411 12.85 11.32 9.91
C GLU A 411 12.09 10.66 8.76
N ALA A 412 12.29 9.37 8.55
CA ALA A 412 11.59 8.61 7.52
C ALA A 412 10.07 8.60 7.74
N LYS A 413 9.61 8.37 8.97
CA LYS A 413 8.17 8.39 9.28
C LYS A 413 7.57 9.78 9.11
N GLU A 414 8.24 10.82 9.57
CA GLU A 414 7.80 12.21 9.36
C GLU A 414 7.76 12.58 7.87
N ALA A 415 8.72 12.09 7.10
CA ALA A 415 8.77 12.27 5.65
C ALA A 415 7.63 11.49 4.96
N ALA A 416 7.39 10.24 5.35
CA ALA A 416 6.30 9.41 4.85
C ALA A 416 4.93 10.03 5.14
N GLN A 417 4.72 10.56 6.35
CA GLN A 417 3.53 11.30 6.74
C GLN A 417 3.30 12.53 5.85
N ARG A 418 4.35 13.32 5.58
CA ARG A 418 4.29 14.50 4.71
C ARG A 418 3.84 14.18 3.29
N ILE A 419 4.29 13.05 2.75
CA ILE A 419 3.92 12.60 1.40
C ILE A 419 2.76 11.60 1.41
N ARG A 420 2.11 11.43 2.57
CA ARG A 420 0.93 10.57 2.71
C ARG A 420 1.15 9.12 2.29
N ASN A 421 2.37 8.61 2.51
CA ASN A 421 2.70 7.23 2.19
C ASN A 421 2.62 6.35 3.44
N ILE A 422 1.54 5.57 3.55
CA ILE A 422 1.25 4.75 4.72
C ILE A 422 2.08 3.47 4.75
N ASN A 423 2.40 2.90 3.59
CA ASN A 423 3.26 1.74 3.48
C ASN A 423 4.65 2.01 4.10
N TRP A 424 5.26 3.14 3.71
CA TRP A 424 6.56 3.58 4.21
C TRP A 424 6.53 3.98 5.70
N PHE A 425 5.41 4.51 6.19
CA PHE A 425 5.23 4.74 7.62
C PHE A 425 5.20 3.43 8.42
N ALA A 426 4.44 2.43 7.95
CA ALA A 426 4.39 1.11 8.56
C ALA A 426 5.77 0.44 8.57
N HIS A 427 6.55 0.59 7.49
CA HIS A 427 7.93 0.14 7.43
C HIS A 427 8.81 0.80 8.50
N GLY A 428 8.66 2.11 8.72
CA GLY A 428 9.35 2.82 9.81
C GLY A 428 8.97 2.28 11.20
N LEU A 429 7.72 1.89 11.42
CA LEU A 429 7.29 1.26 12.68
C LEU A 429 7.97 -0.09 12.91
N ILE A 430 8.02 -0.96 11.89
CA ILE A 430 8.76 -2.24 11.98
C ILE A 430 10.24 -2.00 12.22
N GLY A 431 10.84 -1.05 11.49
CA GLY A 431 12.24 -0.69 11.64
C GLY A 431 12.61 -0.27 13.07
N GLU A 432 11.75 0.51 13.74
CA GLU A 432 11.92 0.87 15.15
C GLU A 432 11.81 -0.35 16.10
N CYS A 433 10.92 -1.30 15.79
CA CYS A 433 10.82 -2.54 16.56
C CYS A 433 12.06 -3.42 16.43
N GLU A 434 12.56 -3.60 15.20
CA GLU A 434 13.81 -4.29 14.92
C GLU A 434 15.00 -3.58 15.58
N LEU A 435 15.01 -2.25 15.58
CA LEU A 435 16.06 -1.48 16.24
C LEU A 435 16.05 -1.67 17.76
N ALA A 436 14.87 -1.74 18.39
CA ALA A 436 14.76 -2.06 19.80
C ALA A 436 15.32 -3.46 20.13
N ARG A 437 15.09 -4.44 19.24
CA ARG A 437 15.70 -5.77 19.35
C ARG A 437 17.23 -5.71 19.28
N VAL A 438 17.79 -5.00 18.30
CA VAL A 438 19.24 -4.83 18.17
C VAL A 438 19.83 -4.14 19.40
N ALA A 439 19.18 -3.09 19.90
CA ALA A 439 19.58 -2.37 21.09
C ALA A 439 19.57 -3.25 22.34
N ARG A 440 18.57 -4.13 22.49
CA ARG A 440 18.55 -5.16 23.53
C ARG A 440 19.76 -6.08 23.42
N LEU A 441 19.93 -6.71 22.26
CA LEU A 441 20.97 -7.73 22.05
C LEU A 441 22.40 -7.17 22.21
N LYS A 442 22.63 -5.93 21.79
CA LYS A 442 23.98 -5.34 21.74
C LYS A 442 24.33 -4.47 22.94
N LEU A 443 23.33 -3.83 23.54
CA LEU A 443 23.54 -2.82 24.58
C LEU A 443 22.81 -3.16 25.88
N ASN A 444 22.12 -4.31 25.94
CA ASN A 444 21.28 -4.70 27.06
C ASN A 444 20.24 -3.63 27.43
N LYS A 445 19.76 -2.86 26.44
CA LYS A 445 18.69 -1.86 26.65
C LYS A 445 17.34 -2.60 26.86
N PRO A 446 16.50 -2.17 27.81
CA PRO A 446 15.18 -2.77 28.01
C PRO A 446 14.27 -2.50 26.80
N LEU A 447 13.32 -3.40 26.56
CA LEU A 447 12.36 -3.23 25.47
C LEU A 447 11.38 -2.08 25.76
N PRO A 448 11.12 -1.17 24.79
CA PRO A 448 10.08 -0.15 24.93
C PRO A 448 8.69 -0.74 25.20
N LYS A 449 7.90 -0.06 26.03
CA LYS A 449 6.55 -0.52 26.41
C LYS A 449 5.54 -0.48 25.26
N ASN A 450 5.80 0.30 24.21
CA ASN A 450 4.87 0.53 23.10
C ASN A 450 5.14 -0.32 21.86
N LEU A 451 6.02 -1.33 21.92
CA LEU A 451 6.34 -2.18 20.75
C LEU A 451 5.11 -2.91 20.21
N ASP A 452 4.24 -3.41 21.08
CA ASP A 452 2.99 -4.07 20.67
C ASP A 452 2.09 -3.16 19.83
N ASN A 453 1.96 -1.88 20.23
CA ASN A 453 1.17 -0.90 19.49
C ASN A 453 1.79 -0.62 18.12
N LYS A 454 3.14 -0.56 18.03
CA LYS A 454 3.82 -0.35 16.75
C LYS A 454 3.60 -1.52 15.79
N TYR A 455 3.73 -2.76 16.26
CA TYR A 455 3.43 -3.94 15.44
C TYR A 455 1.96 -4.01 15.03
N ALA A 456 1.03 -3.74 15.95
CA ALA A 456 -0.40 -3.72 15.65
C ALA A 456 -0.73 -2.68 14.57
N ASN A 457 -0.20 -1.46 14.70
CA ASN A 457 -0.40 -0.39 13.72
C ASN A 457 0.20 -0.76 12.36
N ALA A 458 1.43 -1.27 12.32
CA ALA A 458 2.06 -1.71 11.08
C ALA A 458 1.24 -2.83 10.40
N PHE A 459 0.86 -3.85 11.16
CA PHE A 459 0.03 -4.96 10.69
C PHE A 459 -1.31 -4.49 10.13
N GLU A 460 -1.99 -3.59 10.84
CA GLU A 460 -3.27 -3.03 10.40
C GLU A 460 -3.11 -2.27 9.08
N ILE A 461 -2.09 -1.42 8.96
CA ILE A 461 -1.78 -0.70 7.71
C ILE A 461 -1.56 -1.71 6.58
N TYR A 462 -0.71 -2.73 6.77
CA TYR A 462 -0.46 -3.72 5.73
C TYR A 462 -1.71 -4.51 5.33
N CYS A 463 -2.59 -4.80 6.29
CA CYS A 463 -3.90 -5.40 6.00
C CYS A 463 -4.82 -4.45 5.22
N GLN A 464 -4.78 -3.14 5.48
CA GLN A 464 -5.57 -2.14 4.77
C GLN A 464 -5.11 -2.00 3.32
N ILE A 465 -3.80 -1.95 3.08
CA ILE A 465 -3.20 -1.86 1.73
C ILE A 465 -3.05 -3.21 1.02
N SER A 466 -3.45 -4.30 1.67
CA SER A 466 -3.35 -5.68 1.14
C SER A 466 -1.91 -6.06 0.76
N SER A 467 -0.94 -5.66 1.58
CA SER A 467 0.47 -6.00 1.39
C SER A 467 0.83 -7.25 2.18
N ASP A 468 0.71 -8.41 1.53
CA ASP A 468 1.10 -9.69 2.12
C ASP A 468 2.59 -9.75 2.46
N HIS A 469 3.44 -9.11 1.65
CA HIS A 469 4.86 -8.95 1.97
C HIS A 469 5.07 -8.17 3.29
N GLY A 470 4.38 -7.06 3.49
CA GLY A 470 4.45 -6.30 4.75
C GLY A 470 3.95 -7.09 5.96
N ILE A 471 2.90 -7.91 5.79
CA ILE A 471 2.42 -8.83 6.82
C ILE A 471 3.50 -9.86 7.19
N VAL A 472 4.16 -10.46 6.19
CA VAL A 472 5.29 -11.39 6.39
C VAL A 472 6.41 -10.71 7.19
N GLN A 473 6.84 -9.52 6.76
CA GLN A 473 7.92 -8.77 7.44
C GLN A 473 7.53 -8.44 8.89
N THR A 474 6.26 -8.13 9.15
CA THR A 474 5.75 -7.91 10.52
C THR A 474 5.88 -9.16 11.38
N PHE A 475 5.42 -10.32 10.88
CA PHE A 475 5.44 -11.58 11.62
C PHE A 475 6.84 -12.09 11.90
N ILE A 476 7.76 -11.98 10.93
CA ILE A 476 9.16 -12.40 11.14
C ILE A 476 9.84 -11.46 12.15
N SER A 477 9.66 -10.14 12.03
CA SER A 477 10.24 -9.17 12.98
C SER A 477 9.75 -9.42 14.42
N GLU A 478 8.44 -9.61 14.57
CA GLU A 478 7.83 -9.89 15.88
C GLU A 478 8.35 -11.20 16.48
N ALA A 479 8.51 -12.24 15.66
CA ALA A 479 9.11 -13.49 16.09
C ALA A 479 10.57 -13.31 16.53
N LEU A 480 11.40 -12.62 15.76
CA LEU A 480 12.80 -12.37 16.14
C LEU A 480 12.89 -11.62 17.47
N LEU A 481 12.04 -10.60 17.68
CA LEU A 481 12.03 -9.83 18.92
C LEU A 481 11.69 -10.71 20.12
N TYR A 482 10.61 -11.47 20.05
CA TYR A 482 10.14 -12.24 21.20
C TYR A 482 10.92 -13.53 21.43
N HIS A 483 11.62 -14.05 20.43
CA HIS A 483 12.66 -15.06 20.65
C HIS A 483 13.84 -14.49 21.45
N ALA A 484 14.27 -13.25 21.15
CA ALA A 484 15.36 -12.58 21.88
C ALA A 484 14.97 -12.08 23.30
N ALA A 485 13.69 -12.16 23.65
CA ALA A 485 13.14 -11.67 24.92
C ALA A 485 12.09 -12.64 25.50
N ALA A 486 12.30 -13.94 25.30
CA ALA A 486 11.34 -14.98 25.68
C ALA A 486 11.06 -15.04 27.19
N ASP A 487 12.03 -14.63 28.00
CA ASP A 487 11.96 -14.52 29.45
C ASP A 487 11.14 -13.31 29.93
N GLU A 488 11.20 -12.19 29.21
CA GLU A 488 10.46 -10.97 29.54
C GLU A 488 9.01 -10.96 29.05
N ARG A 489 8.71 -11.72 27.98
CA ARG A 489 7.40 -11.75 27.29
C ARG A 489 6.99 -13.18 26.88
N PRO A 490 6.88 -14.14 27.82
CA PRO A 490 6.58 -15.54 27.51
C PRO A 490 5.22 -15.72 26.80
N GLU A 491 4.25 -14.86 27.11
CA GLU A 491 2.92 -14.85 26.48
C GLU A 491 2.98 -14.48 25.00
N LYS A 492 3.92 -13.62 24.61
CA LYS A 492 4.11 -13.20 23.22
C LYS A 492 4.92 -14.22 22.45
N TYR A 493 5.94 -14.78 23.08
CA TYR A 493 6.71 -15.89 22.51
C TYR A 493 5.81 -17.07 22.13
N ALA A 494 4.83 -17.42 22.95
CA ALA A 494 3.92 -18.54 22.68
C ALA A 494 3.12 -18.40 21.37
N VAL A 495 2.84 -17.16 20.91
CA VAL A 495 2.06 -16.90 19.69
C VAL A 495 2.91 -16.69 18.44
N THR A 496 4.25 -16.65 18.55
CA THR A 496 5.13 -16.46 17.37
C THR A 496 5.11 -17.67 16.44
N ALA A 497 4.87 -18.88 16.97
CA ALA A 497 4.83 -20.11 16.17
C ALA A 497 3.72 -20.06 15.09
N ASP A 498 2.50 -19.68 15.48
CA ASP A 498 1.35 -19.55 14.56
C ASP A 498 1.58 -18.45 13.52
N LYS A 499 2.22 -17.34 13.91
CA LYS A 499 2.58 -16.24 13.01
C LYS A 499 3.64 -16.66 12.00
N LEU A 500 4.67 -17.39 12.42
CA LEU A 500 5.70 -17.93 11.53
C LEU A 500 5.14 -18.98 10.56
N GLU A 501 4.14 -19.77 10.96
CA GLU A 501 3.46 -20.68 10.04
C GLU A 501 2.62 -19.94 8.99
N GLN A 502 1.94 -18.87 9.37
CA GLN A 502 1.25 -17.99 8.43
C GLN A 502 2.24 -17.31 7.47
N ALA A 503 3.31 -16.72 7.99
CA ALA A 503 4.37 -16.12 7.19
C ALA A 503 5.00 -17.13 6.22
N GLU A 504 5.25 -18.37 6.68
CA GLU A 504 5.81 -19.43 5.84
C GLU A 504 4.91 -19.79 4.66
N ARG A 505 3.58 -19.83 4.86
CA ARG A 505 2.61 -20.05 3.79
C ARG A 505 2.64 -18.91 2.78
N LEU A 506 2.50 -17.67 3.26
CA LEU A 506 2.57 -16.48 2.42
C LEU A 506 3.88 -16.43 1.61
N CYS A 507 5.04 -16.69 2.23
CA CYS A 507 6.32 -16.71 1.51
C CYS A 507 6.36 -17.74 0.38
N ARG A 508 5.70 -18.89 0.53
CA ARG A 508 5.64 -19.90 -0.55
C ARG A 508 4.75 -19.44 -1.69
N ASP A 509 3.60 -18.86 -1.36
CA ASP A 509 2.63 -18.35 -2.34
C ASP A 509 3.22 -17.17 -3.13
N LEU A 510 3.96 -16.30 -2.45
CA LEU A 510 4.60 -15.12 -3.03
C LEU A 510 5.98 -15.40 -3.66
N GLY A 511 6.61 -16.54 -3.38
CA GLY A 511 7.97 -16.85 -3.85
C GLY A 511 9.10 -16.10 -3.12
N LEU A 512 8.87 -15.67 -1.87
CA LEU A 512 9.84 -14.97 -1.02
C LEU A 512 10.88 -15.93 -0.41
N LYS A 513 11.90 -16.29 -1.20
CA LYS A 513 12.89 -17.32 -0.82
C LYS A 513 13.72 -16.94 0.40
N SER A 514 14.13 -15.68 0.51
CA SER A 514 14.97 -15.16 1.59
C SER A 514 14.27 -15.24 2.95
N GLU A 515 13.04 -14.73 3.00
CA GLU A 515 12.16 -14.74 4.16
C GLU A 515 11.80 -16.17 4.55
N LEU A 516 11.49 -17.02 3.58
CA LEU A 516 11.23 -18.44 3.82
C LEU A 516 12.44 -19.15 4.45
N ALA A 517 13.64 -18.85 3.98
CA ALA A 517 14.87 -19.38 4.56
C ALA A 517 15.10 -18.87 5.98
N LEU A 518 14.84 -17.59 6.24
CA LEU A 518 14.93 -16.99 7.57
C LEU A 518 13.92 -17.62 8.55
N ILE A 519 12.65 -17.76 8.16
CA ILE A 519 11.60 -18.40 8.96
C ILE A 519 12.03 -19.81 9.37
N LYS A 520 12.58 -20.60 8.43
CA LYS A 520 13.08 -21.96 8.73
C LYS A 520 14.21 -21.95 9.76
N ARG A 521 15.12 -20.97 9.71
CA ARG A 521 16.18 -20.83 10.72
C ARG A 521 15.61 -20.45 12.08
N ILE A 522 14.69 -19.48 12.15
CA ILE A 522 14.01 -19.10 13.40
C ILE A 522 13.30 -20.32 14.03
N LYS A 523 12.50 -21.06 13.25
CA LYS A 523 11.77 -22.26 13.71
C LYS A 523 12.69 -23.38 14.18
N SER A 524 13.91 -23.47 13.66
CA SER A 524 14.90 -24.47 14.10
C SER A 524 15.51 -24.16 15.46
N GLY A 525 15.29 -22.96 16.01
CA GLY A 525 15.87 -22.48 17.26
C GLY A 525 17.38 -22.20 17.19
N LYS A 526 18.05 -22.51 16.07
CA LYS A 526 19.47 -22.27 15.88
C LYS A 526 19.71 -20.82 15.44
N GLY A 527 20.32 -20.04 16.32
CA GLY A 527 20.87 -18.73 15.96
C GLY A 527 19.85 -17.62 15.72
N ALA A 528 18.60 -17.73 16.21
CA ALA A 528 17.58 -16.69 16.03
C ALA A 528 18.04 -15.30 16.53
N GLU A 529 18.82 -15.25 17.61
CA GLU A 529 19.42 -14.01 18.13
C GLU A 529 20.52 -13.43 17.21
N ALA A 530 21.13 -14.28 16.39
CA ALA A 530 22.18 -13.93 15.44
C ALA A 530 21.65 -13.55 14.04
N GLU A 531 20.33 -13.60 13.83
CA GLU A 531 19.71 -13.20 12.56
C GLU A 531 19.40 -11.70 12.54
N LEU A 532 19.84 -11.05 11.46
CA LEU A 532 19.37 -9.72 11.08
C LEU A 532 18.22 -9.88 10.09
N HIS A 533 17.06 -9.32 10.42
CA HIS A 533 15.93 -9.29 9.49
C HIS A 533 16.29 -8.47 8.25
N PRO A 534 16.27 -9.02 7.02
CA PRO A 534 16.59 -8.27 5.81
C PRO A 534 15.37 -7.43 5.39
N LEU A 535 15.07 -6.37 6.15
CA LEU A 535 14.01 -5.44 5.78
C LEU A 535 14.32 -4.87 4.39
N THR A 536 13.48 -5.25 3.44
CA THR A 536 13.50 -4.78 2.06
C THR A 536 12.21 -4.00 1.85
N PHE A 537 12.34 -2.71 1.55
CA PHE A 537 11.18 -1.83 1.40
C PHE A 537 10.69 -1.89 -0.03
N LEU A 538 9.41 -2.18 -0.23
CA LEU A 538 8.77 -2.09 -1.54
C LEU A 538 8.13 -0.72 -1.70
#